data_AF-T1H4F6-F1
#
_entry.id   AF-T1H4F6-F1
#
_cell.length_a   1.000
_cell.length_b   1.000
_cell.length_c   1.000
_cell.angle_alpha   90.00
_cell.angle_beta   90.00
_cell.angle_gamma   90.00
#
_symmetry.space_group_name_H-M   'P 1'
#
loop_
_entity.id
_entity.type
_entity.pdbx_description
1 polymer ?
#
loop_
_entity_poly.entity_id
_entity_poly.type
_entity_poly.pdbx_seq_one_letter_code
_entity_poly.pdbx_strand_id
1 'polypeptide(L)'
;ANYADPKCLLVLTEVHHKNIIKLFDFNCKVLITTRNKNVRDYFSKNSATILTMEDSFSDDEGTEFLQKIRRDQQIEFDTAEAILENTKNHPYLLNSLAKTIEGKPTQVWRQTIIDTKSNTNTSILDKIYNSLKVFNMEEKHIFDHFVVFQHSVPIPANVLSKFCRIDNNKMEKILEKFDKFSVLRLGYLKGSVLVCYQKYIYFQYLQNNSTLMDNISEAHKQLVDIYDLETQLNTPNDSTSFVKNDEYFYYFIGYHLKKAGMEELLQRLYLDFRFLGQNIKANGLQKTFGDMKHYKKEIIVSIK
;
A
#
# COMPACT_ATOMS: atom_id res chain seq x y z
N ALA A 1 -10.07 -13.31 29.33
CA ALA A 1 -9.42 -14.46 28.68
C ALA A 1 -8.04 -14.02 28.23
N ASN A 2 -7.00 -14.61 28.82
CA ASN A 2 -5.60 -14.32 28.49
C ASN A 2 -5.27 -14.98 27.15
N TYR A 3 -5.42 -14.23 26.04
CA TYR A 3 -5.25 -14.75 24.68
C TYR A 3 -3.80 -14.70 24.17
N ALA A 4 -2.86 -14.11 24.92
CA ALA A 4 -1.46 -14.01 24.50
C ALA A 4 -0.59 -14.90 25.39
N ASP A 5 0.22 -15.75 24.75
CA ASP A 5 1.32 -16.45 25.42
C ASP A 5 2.30 -15.39 25.97
N PRO A 6 2.61 -15.39 27.28
CA PRO A 6 3.52 -14.41 27.90
C PRO A 6 4.95 -14.43 27.31
N LYS A 7 5.30 -15.44 26.51
CA LYS A 7 6.58 -15.54 25.80
C LYS A 7 6.55 -14.95 24.38
N CYS A 8 5.40 -14.49 23.89
CA CYS A 8 5.29 -13.91 22.56
C CYS A 8 5.65 -12.40 22.53
N LEU A 9 6.24 -11.98 21.42
CA LEU A 9 6.47 -10.58 21.07
C LEU A 9 5.42 -10.14 20.05
N LEU A 10 4.60 -9.15 20.42
CA LEU A 10 3.69 -8.49 19.49
C LEU A 10 4.44 -7.35 18.79
N VAL A 11 4.50 -7.38 17.45
CA VAL A 11 5.13 -6.31 16.66
C VAL A 11 4.04 -5.49 15.98
N LEU A 12 3.88 -4.23 16.41
CA LEU A 12 2.96 -3.27 15.80
C LEU A 12 3.74 -2.29 14.93
N THR A 13 3.59 -2.40 13.62
CA THR A 13 4.29 -1.53 12.67
C THR A 13 3.44 -0.33 12.27
N GLU A 14 4.08 0.83 12.07
CA GLU A 14 3.44 2.06 11.56
C GLU A 14 2.24 2.55 12.39
N VAL A 15 2.35 2.51 13.72
CA VAL A 15 1.25 2.92 14.60
C VAL A 15 1.02 4.44 14.51
N HIS A 16 -0.16 4.86 14.07
CA HIS A 16 -0.50 6.27 13.90
C HIS A 16 -1.21 6.92 15.10
N HIS A 17 -1.86 6.14 15.98
CA HIS A 17 -2.68 6.69 17.06
C HIS A 17 -2.52 5.94 18.39
N LYS A 18 -2.42 6.68 19.50
CA LYS A 18 -2.19 6.11 20.83
C LYS A 18 -3.28 5.15 21.32
N ASN A 19 -4.52 5.32 20.85
CA ASN A 19 -5.62 4.44 21.22
C ASN A 19 -5.43 3.01 20.71
N ILE A 20 -4.69 2.83 19.61
CA ILE A 20 -4.38 1.50 19.07
C ILE A 20 -3.59 0.70 20.12
N ILE A 21 -2.61 1.32 20.77
CA ILE A 21 -1.80 0.70 21.82
C ILE A 21 -2.70 0.07 22.90
N LYS A 22 -3.72 0.82 23.35
CA LYS A 22 -4.64 0.36 24.41
C LYS A 22 -5.47 -0.86 23.99
N LEU A 23 -5.78 -1.00 22.70
CA LEU A 23 -6.52 -2.15 22.17
C LEU A 23 -5.66 -3.42 22.12
N PHE A 24 -4.34 -3.25 22.07
CA PHE A 24 -3.35 -4.33 21.95
C PHE A 24 -2.58 -4.55 23.27
N ASP A 25 -3.10 -4.06 24.40
CA ASP A 25 -2.52 -4.29 25.72
C ASP A 25 -2.90 -5.68 26.25
N PHE A 26 -2.26 -6.70 25.67
CA PHE A 26 -2.51 -8.11 26.01
C PHE A 26 -1.58 -8.65 27.10
N ASN A 27 -0.92 -7.78 27.86
CA ASN A 27 0.07 -8.15 28.87
C ASN A 27 1.20 -9.04 28.31
N CYS A 28 1.67 -8.72 27.10
CA CYS A 28 2.79 -9.36 26.43
C CYS A 28 3.88 -8.33 26.09
N LYS A 29 5.04 -8.80 25.63
CA LYS A 29 6.09 -7.90 25.13
C LYS A 29 5.60 -7.28 23.82
N VAL A 30 5.74 -5.96 23.67
CA VAL A 30 5.32 -5.26 22.45
C VAL A 30 6.48 -4.44 21.88
N LEU A 31 6.77 -4.62 20.60
CA LEU A 31 7.65 -3.75 19.81
C LEU A 31 6.80 -2.89 18.90
N ILE A 32 7.02 -1.58 18.91
CA ILE A 32 6.21 -0.62 18.15
C ILE A 32 7.12 0.22 17.27
N THR A 33 6.78 0.33 15.97
CA THR A 33 7.39 1.33 15.09
C THR A 33 6.38 2.43 14.78
N THR A 34 6.81 3.69 14.87
CA THR A 34 5.95 4.85 14.61
C THR A 34 6.78 6.05 14.15
N ARG A 35 6.18 6.87 13.28
CA ARG A 35 6.69 8.21 12.95
C ARG A 35 6.00 9.31 13.76
N ASN A 36 4.97 8.97 14.53
CA ASN A 36 4.15 9.93 15.24
C ASN A 36 4.72 10.22 16.64
N LYS A 37 5.21 11.44 16.85
CA LYS A 37 5.73 11.90 18.15
C LYS A 37 4.70 11.71 19.28
N ASN A 38 3.40 11.90 19.02
CA ASN A 38 2.36 11.70 20.05
C ASN A 38 2.23 10.23 20.51
N VAL A 39 2.54 9.28 19.64
CA VAL A 39 2.57 7.84 19.98
C VAL A 39 3.81 7.55 20.82
N ARG A 40 4.97 8.11 20.46
CA ARG A 40 6.21 8.02 21.25
C ARG A 40 6.04 8.64 22.64
N ASP A 41 5.50 9.85 22.72
CA ASP A 41 5.38 10.63 23.96
C ASP A 41 4.37 9.99 24.95
N TYR A 42 3.43 9.19 24.44
CA TYR A 42 2.58 8.34 25.27
C TYR A 42 3.39 7.32 26.09
N PHE A 43 4.47 6.79 25.52
CA PHE A 43 5.35 5.80 26.16
C PHE A 43 6.43 6.43 27.03
N SER A 44 6.78 7.69 26.84
CA SER A 44 7.75 8.39 27.69
C SER A 44 7.31 8.47 29.17
N LYS A 45 6.02 8.25 29.43
CA LYS A 45 5.43 8.19 30.79
C LYS A 45 5.33 6.76 31.34
N ASN A 46 5.64 5.75 30.52
CA ASN A 46 5.57 4.33 30.85
C ASN A 46 6.99 3.73 30.85
N SER A 47 7.14 2.52 31.39
CA SER A 47 8.39 1.74 31.40
C SER A 47 8.72 1.15 30.02
N ALA A 48 8.87 1.99 29.00
CA ALA A 48 9.22 1.61 27.64
C ALA A 48 10.63 2.07 27.29
N THR A 49 11.40 1.23 26.59
CA THR A 49 12.66 1.64 25.97
C THR A 49 12.35 2.31 24.64
N ILE A 50 12.79 3.56 24.47
CA ILE A 50 12.58 4.33 23.24
C ILE A 50 13.89 4.35 22.45
N LEU A 51 13.85 3.80 21.25
CA LEU A 51 14.93 3.87 20.28
C LEU A 51 14.55 4.89 19.21
N THR A 52 15.33 5.97 19.10
CA THR A 52 15.20 6.92 18.00
C THR A 52 16.09 6.43 16.87
N MET A 53 15.50 6.33 15.68
CA MET A 53 16.23 6.00 14.46
C MET A 53 16.56 7.30 13.73
N GLU A 54 17.78 7.40 13.20
CA GLU A 54 18.13 8.41 12.22
C GLU A 54 17.42 8.11 10.89
N ASP A 55 17.12 9.15 10.11
CA ASP A 55 16.42 9.01 8.83
C ASP A 55 17.31 8.43 7.71
N SER A 56 18.64 8.49 7.91
CA SER A 56 19.66 8.09 6.94
C SER A 56 20.69 7.16 7.57
N PHE A 57 21.30 6.31 6.73
CA PHE A 57 22.51 5.60 7.11
C PHE A 57 23.69 6.55 7.31
N SER A 58 24.64 6.15 8.15
CA SER A 58 25.98 6.73 8.14
C SER A 58 26.68 6.45 6.80
N ASP A 59 27.74 7.22 6.49
CA ASP A 59 28.51 7.02 5.25
C ASP A 59 29.13 5.61 5.18
N ASP A 60 29.57 5.07 6.32
CA ASP A 60 30.10 3.71 6.43
C ASP A 60 29.02 2.66 6.15
N GLU A 61 27.84 2.79 6.76
CA GLU A 61 26.71 1.88 6.53
C GLU A 61 26.21 1.96 5.07
N GLY A 62 26.16 3.16 4.49
CA GLY A 62 25.79 3.36 3.10
C GLY A 62 26.79 2.73 2.13
N THR A 63 28.09 2.88 2.41
CA THR A 63 29.17 2.25 1.63
C THR A 63 29.09 0.73 1.74
N GLU A 64 28.91 0.19 2.95
CA GLU A 64 28.74 -1.25 3.16
C GLU A 64 27.50 -1.79 2.43
N PHE A 65 26.40 -1.03 2.44
CA PHE A 65 25.18 -1.37 1.71
C PHE A 65 25.45 -1.50 0.19
N LEU A 66 26.14 -0.51 -0.41
CA LEU A 66 26.49 -0.54 -1.83
C LEU A 66 27.41 -1.72 -2.17
N GLN A 67 28.40 -2.01 -1.32
CA GLN A 67 29.29 -3.18 -1.50
C GLN A 67 28.51 -4.49 -1.46
N LYS A 68 27.51 -4.62 -0.57
CA LYS A 68 26.67 -5.83 -0.48
C LYS A 68 25.80 -6.07 -1.71
N ILE A 69 25.43 -5.02 -2.43
CA ILE A 69 24.66 -5.12 -3.68
C ILE A 69 25.54 -5.66 -4.82
N ARG A 70 26.83 -5.33 -4.81
CA ARG A 70 27.78 -5.72 -5.86
C ARG A 70 28.88 -6.63 -5.31
N ARG A 71 28.47 -7.79 -4.80
CA ARG A 71 29.41 -8.78 -4.22
C ARG A 71 30.45 -9.28 -5.22
N ASP A 72 30.13 -9.18 -6.51
CA ASP A 72 30.90 -9.70 -7.63
C ASP A 72 31.93 -8.70 -8.18
N GLN A 73 31.81 -7.40 -7.88
CA GLN A 73 32.68 -6.36 -8.44
C GLN A 73 32.82 -5.15 -7.50
N GLN A 74 34.04 -4.62 -7.37
CA GLN A 74 34.23 -3.37 -6.62
C GLN A 74 33.54 -2.20 -7.32
N ILE A 75 32.83 -1.40 -6.53
CA ILE A 75 32.29 -0.11 -6.95
C ILE A 75 33.42 0.91 -6.79
N GLU A 76 33.70 1.68 -7.84
CA GLU A 76 34.69 2.76 -7.77
C GLU A 76 34.27 3.81 -6.74
N PHE A 77 35.24 4.34 -6.00
CA PHE A 77 35.03 5.28 -4.90
C PHE A 77 34.17 6.48 -5.32
N ASP A 78 34.55 7.19 -6.40
CA ASP A 78 33.83 8.37 -6.89
C ASP A 78 32.37 8.06 -7.26
N THR A 79 32.12 6.84 -7.75
CA THR A 79 30.76 6.37 -8.11
C THR A 79 29.94 6.12 -6.85
N ALA A 80 30.55 5.50 -5.82
CA ALA A 80 29.90 5.26 -4.53
C ALA A 80 29.59 6.59 -3.82
N GLU A 81 30.57 7.48 -3.71
CA GLU A 81 30.42 8.80 -3.09
C GLU A 81 29.28 9.59 -3.76
N ALA A 82 29.26 9.64 -5.09
CA ALA A 82 28.20 10.32 -5.83
C ALA A 82 26.79 9.75 -5.57
N ILE A 83 26.65 8.44 -5.37
CA ILE A 83 25.38 7.79 -5.03
C ILE A 83 24.96 8.16 -3.60
N LEU A 84 25.89 8.08 -2.65
CA LEU A 84 25.65 8.40 -1.24
C LEU A 84 25.21 9.86 -1.08
N GLU A 85 25.93 10.78 -1.72
CA GLU A 85 25.58 12.20 -1.81
C GLU A 85 24.18 12.41 -2.39
N ASN A 86 23.88 11.80 -3.54
CA ASN A 86 22.61 11.99 -4.22
C ASN A 86 21.44 11.49 -3.37
N THR A 87 21.58 10.32 -2.77
CA THR A 87 20.54 9.69 -1.97
C THR A 87 20.47 10.27 -0.55
N LYS A 88 21.43 11.10 -0.14
CA LYS A 88 21.63 11.55 1.24
C LYS A 88 21.65 10.38 2.24
N ASN A 89 22.22 9.25 1.81
CA ASN A 89 22.23 7.98 2.53
C ASN A 89 20.86 7.45 2.97
N HIS A 90 19.76 7.90 2.36
CA HIS A 90 18.43 7.45 2.76
C HIS A 90 18.25 5.97 2.33
N PRO A 91 18.03 5.01 3.27
CA PRO A 91 18.07 3.57 2.99
C PRO A 91 17.17 3.14 1.83
N TYR A 92 16.00 3.78 1.74
CA TYR A 92 15.05 3.49 0.69
C TYR A 92 15.53 3.94 -0.70
N LEU A 93 16.10 5.15 -0.79
CA LEU A 93 16.54 5.71 -2.05
C LEU A 93 17.76 4.94 -2.56
N LEU A 94 18.67 4.60 -1.64
CA LEU A 94 19.78 3.70 -1.90
C LEU A 94 19.30 2.37 -2.46
N ASN A 95 18.35 1.70 -1.79
CA ASN A 95 17.82 0.43 -2.26
C ASN A 95 17.09 0.53 -3.62
N SER A 96 16.31 1.59 -3.85
CA SER A 96 15.62 1.81 -5.13
C SER A 96 16.61 2.02 -6.28
N LEU A 97 17.60 2.88 -6.06
CA LEU A 97 18.66 3.14 -7.04
C LEU A 97 19.48 1.87 -7.30
N ALA A 98 19.90 1.18 -6.23
CA ALA A 98 20.61 -0.09 -6.30
C ALA A 98 19.91 -1.13 -7.18
N LYS A 99 18.61 -1.38 -6.97
CA LYS A 99 17.85 -2.33 -7.79
C LYS A 99 17.71 -1.91 -9.25
N THR A 100 17.78 -0.60 -9.54
CA THR A 100 17.74 -0.08 -10.91
C THR A 100 19.02 -0.37 -11.69
N ILE A 101 20.14 -0.48 -10.98
CA ILE A 101 21.48 -0.60 -11.55
C ILE A 101 22.11 -1.98 -11.30
N GLU A 102 21.47 -2.81 -10.47
CA GLU A 102 21.83 -4.21 -10.22
C GLU A 102 21.94 -5.00 -11.53
N GLY A 103 23.06 -5.71 -11.69
CA GLY A 103 23.37 -6.47 -12.91
C GLY A 103 23.70 -5.64 -14.15
N LYS A 104 23.77 -4.31 -14.06
CA LYS A 104 24.16 -3.42 -15.17
C LYS A 104 25.65 -3.06 -15.11
N PRO A 105 26.31 -2.81 -16.26
CA PRO A 105 27.70 -2.34 -16.30
C PRO A 105 27.92 -1.01 -15.60
N THR A 106 29.15 -0.77 -15.09
CA THR A 106 29.54 0.46 -14.36
C THR A 106 29.25 1.75 -15.15
N GLN A 107 29.32 1.71 -16.48
CA GLN A 107 29.03 2.87 -17.33
C GLN A 107 27.58 3.35 -17.20
N VAL A 108 26.62 2.43 -17.02
CA VAL A 108 25.20 2.77 -16.83
C VAL A 108 24.97 3.40 -15.46
N TRP A 109 25.76 3.01 -14.45
CA TRP A 109 25.73 3.63 -13.12
C TRP A 109 26.18 5.08 -13.22
N ARG A 110 27.32 5.34 -13.87
CA ARG A 110 27.84 6.71 -14.08
C ARG A 110 26.81 7.60 -14.79
N GLN A 111 26.15 7.09 -15.83
CA GLN A 111 25.10 7.87 -16.51
C GLN A 111 23.89 8.15 -15.61
N THR A 112 23.42 7.13 -14.87
CA THR A 112 22.30 7.29 -13.92
C THR A 112 22.64 8.29 -12.80
N ILE A 113 23.91 8.35 -12.39
CA ILE A 113 24.44 9.31 -11.41
C ILE A 113 24.53 10.72 -12.00
N ILE A 114 24.99 10.87 -13.25
CA ILE A 114 25.04 12.16 -13.94
C ILE A 114 23.63 12.73 -14.12
N ASP A 115 22.68 11.90 -14.53
CA ASP A 115 21.27 12.26 -14.71
C ASP A 115 20.59 12.63 -13.37
N THR A 116 21.12 12.15 -12.24
CA THR A 116 20.62 12.47 -10.89
C THR A 116 21.38 13.63 -10.23
N LYS A 117 22.67 13.87 -10.55
CA LYS A 117 23.48 15.03 -10.07
C LYS A 117 23.07 16.36 -10.70
N SER A 118 22.44 16.36 -11.88
CA SER A 118 21.86 17.59 -12.46
C SER A 118 20.64 18.12 -11.68
N ASN A 119 20.19 17.38 -10.66
CA ASN A 119 18.94 17.59 -9.92
C ASN A 119 19.18 17.63 -8.38
N THR A 120 20.25 18.27 -7.92
CA THR A 120 20.66 18.31 -6.49
C THR A 120 19.68 19.01 -5.54
N ASN A 121 18.71 19.77 -6.06
CA ASN A 121 17.62 20.40 -5.29
C ASN A 121 16.26 19.71 -5.45
N THR A 122 16.24 18.46 -5.91
CA THR A 122 14.97 17.79 -6.19
C THR A 122 14.41 17.06 -4.97
N SER A 123 13.11 17.24 -4.76
CA SER A 123 12.34 16.67 -3.67
C SER A 123 12.34 15.14 -3.73
N ILE A 124 12.00 14.47 -2.63
CA ILE A 124 11.79 13.01 -2.62
C ILE A 124 10.81 12.58 -3.73
N LEU A 125 9.85 13.44 -4.10
CA LEU A 125 8.88 13.20 -5.16
C LEU A 125 9.54 13.12 -6.55
N ASP A 126 10.55 13.93 -6.83
CA ASP A 126 11.27 13.89 -8.11
C ASP A 126 12.12 12.62 -8.25
N LYS A 127 12.67 12.13 -7.13
CA LYS A 127 13.39 10.85 -7.09
C LYS A 127 12.44 9.67 -7.31
N ILE A 128 11.23 9.75 -6.75
CA ILE A 128 10.15 8.80 -7.05
C ILE A 128 9.80 8.85 -8.54
N TYR A 129 9.57 10.04 -9.09
CA TYR A 129 9.28 10.22 -10.52
C TYR A 129 10.37 9.60 -11.41
N ASN A 130 11.64 9.84 -11.08
CA ASN A 130 12.77 9.25 -11.81
C ASN A 130 12.79 7.72 -11.69
N SER A 131 12.48 7.15 -10.52
CA SER A 131 12.38 5.69 -10.35
C SER A 131 11.30 5.06 -11.24
N LEU A 132 10.25 5.81 -11.58
CA LEU A 132 9.18 5.33 -12.44
C LEU A 132 9.53 5.37 -13.95
N LYS A 133 10.62 6.05 -14.35
CA LYS A 133 11.02 6.16 -15.77
C LYS A 133 11.39 4.82 -16.41
N VAL A 134 11.79 3.83 -15.61
CA VAL A 134 12.12 2.47 -16.07
C VAL A 134 10.92 1.69 -16.60
N PHE A 135 9.71 2.16 -16.30
CA PHE A 135 8.46 1.54 -16.72
C PHE A 135 7.96 2.09 -18.05
N ASN A 136 7.34 1.23 -18.85
CA ASN A 136 6.66 1.63 -20.08
C ASN A 136 5.35 2.39 -19.76
N MET A 137 4.70 2.92 -20.79
CA MET A 137 3.47 3.71 -20.60
C MET A 137 2.31 2.91 -19.99
N GLU A 138 2.16 1.64 -20.37
CA GLU A 138 1.11 0.76 -19.83
C GLU A 138 1.34 0.48 -18.33
N GLU A 139 2.58 0.18 -17.95
CA GLU A 139 2.99 -0.04 -16.57
C GLU A 139 2.79 1.22 -15.72
N LYS A 140 3.17 2.40 -16.24
CA LYS A 140 2.92 3.68 -15.54
C LYS A 140 1.43 3.94 -15.33
N HIS A 141 0.61 3.68 -16.35
CA HIS A 141 -0.83 3.82 -16.24
C HIS A 141 -1.41 2.88 -15.17
N ILE A 142 -0.94 1.64 -15.07
CA ILE A 142 -1.32 0.71 -13.97
C ILE A 142 -0.85 1.25 -12.62
N PHE A 143 0.35 1.82 -12.55
CA PHE A 143 0.83 2.45 -11.32
C PHE A 143 -0.09 3.60 -10.86
N ASP A 144 -0.59 4.42 -11.78
CA ASP A 144 -1.51 5.52 -11.45
C ASP A 144 -2.85 5.00 -10.91
N HIS A 145 -3.30 3.81 -11.32
CA HIS A 145 -4.52 3.16 -10.80
C HIS A 145 -4.39 2.82 -9.30
N PHE A 146 -3.19 2.78 -8.72
CA PHE A 146 -3.03 2.54 -7.30
C PHE A 146 -3.57 3.68 -6.42
N VAL A 147 -3.83 4.87 -6.99
CA VAL A 147 -4.32 6.04 -6.25
C VAL A 147 -5.65 5.80 -5.52
N VAL A 148 -6.50 4.90 -6.04
CA VAL A 148 -7.81 4.59 -5.44
C VAL A 148 -7.71 3.66 -4.23
N PHE A 149 -6.58 3.00 -4.03
CA PHE A 149 -6.39 2.02 -2.96
C PHE A 149 -5.76 2.66 -1.73
N GLN A 150 -6.18 2.21 -0.54
CA GLN A 150 -5.61 2.69 0.72
C GLN A 150 -4.22 2.09 0.97
N HIS A 151 -3.40 2.80 1.74
CA HIS A 151 -2.12 2.29 2.21
C HIS A 151 -2.32 1.08 3.15
N SER A 152 -1.32 0.19 3.20
CA SER A 152 -1.31 -1.04 4.03
C SER A 152 -2.46 -2.03 3.78
N VAL A 153 -3.16 -1.92 2.66
CA VAL A 153 -4.21 -2.86 2.26
C VAL A 153 -3.64 -3.91 1.31
N PRO A 154 -3.92 -5.21 1.51
CA PRO A 154 -3.63 -6.22 0.51
C PRO A 154 -4.55 -6.03 -0.70
N ILE A 155 -3.96 -5.86 -1.88
CA ILE A 155 -4.70 -5.71 -3.13
C ILE A 155 -4.47 -6.99 -3.96
N PRO A 156 -5.51 -7.82 -4.16
CA PRO A 156 -5.41 -8.99 -5.01
C PRO A 156 -5.08 -8.66 -6.47
N ALA A 157 -4.18 -9.45 -7.06
CA ALA A 157 -3.76 -9.25 -8.45
C ALA A 157 -4.95 -9.35 -9.42
N ASN A 158 -5.90 -10.25 -9.17
CA ASN A 158 -7.12 -10.41 -9.98
C ASN A 158 -8.04 -9.18 -9.93
N VAL A 159 -8.10 -8.44 -8.83
CA VAL A 159 -8.86 -7.19 -8.72
C VAL A 159 -8.22 -6.12 -9.61
N LEU A 160 -6.89 -6.00 -9.57
CA LEU A 160 -6.14 -5.09 -10.45
C LEU A 160 -6.28 -5.49 -11.93
N SER A 161 -6.18 -6.78 -12.24
CA SER A 161 -6.37 -7.30 -13.61
C SER A 161 -7.73 -6.89 -14.18
N LYS A 162 -8.81 -7.07 -13.41
CA LYS A 162 -10.16 -6.65 -13.82
C LYS A 162 -10.27 -5.14 -13.96
N PHE A 163 -9.74 -4.40 -12.98
CA PHE A 163 -9.81 -2.93 -12.95
C PHE A 163 -9.07 -2.31 -14.13
N CYS A 164 -7.85 -2.76 -14.41
CA CYS A 164 -7.03 -2.29 -15.52
C CYS A 164 -7.36 -2.95 -16.87
N ARG A 165 -8.24 -3.96 -16.89
CA ARG A 165 -8.58 -4.79 -18.07
C ARG A 165 -7.37 -5.47 -18.70
N ILE A 166 -6.53 -6.07 -17.86
CA ILE A 166 -5.30 -6.76 -18.23
C ILE A 166 -5.42 -8.24 -17.86
N ASP A 167 -4.85 -9.13 -18.67
CA ASP A 167 -4.78 -10.56 -18.36
C ASP A 167 -4.06 -10.82 -17.04
N ASN A 168 -4.52 -11.81 -16.27
CA ASN A 168 -3.94 -12.12 -14.97
C ASN A 168 -2.44 -12.45 -15.04
N ASN A 169 -2.01 -13.26 -16.00
CA ASN A 169 -0.59 -13.63 -16.11
C ASN A 169 0.28 -12.41 -16.45
N LYS A 170 -0.27 -11.49 -17.26
CA LYS A 170 0.41 -10.24 -17.58
C LYS A 170 0.49 -9.32 -16.36
N MET A 171 -0.60 -9.19 -15.60
CA MET A 171 -0.64 -8.40 -14.37
C MET A 171 0.36 -8.93 -13.34
N GLU A 172 0.43 -10.24 -13.12
CA GLU A 172 1.39 -10.85 -12.19
C GLU A 172 2.83 -10.50 -12.55
N LYS A 173 3.22 -10.61 -13.83
CA LYS A 173 4.57 -10.19 -14.30
C LYS A 173 4.86 -8.71 -14.07
N ILE A 174 3.86 -7.85 -14.23
CA ILE A 174 4.00 -6.41 -13.97
C ILE A 174 4.19 -6.16 -12.47
N LEU A 175 3.43 -6.84 -11.62
CA LEU A 175 3.57 -6.75 -10.16
C LEU A 175 4.93 -7.29 -9.68
N GLU A 176 5.43 -8.39 -10.26
CA GLU A 176 6.78 -8.91 -10.01
C GLU A 176 7.85 -7.89 -10.40
N LYS A 177 7.68 -7.22 -11.54
CA LYS A 177 8.56 -6.13 -11.95
C LYS A 177 8.50 -4.98 -10.94
N PHE A 178 7.32 -4.55 -10.50
CA PHE A 178 7.19 -3.49 -9.50
C PHE A 178 7.84 -3.86 -8.16
N ASP A 179 7.72 -5.10 -7.69
CA ASP A 179 8.42 -5.60 -6.50
C ASP A 179 9.94 -5.63 -6.69
N LYS A 180 10.38 -6.10 -7.87
CA LYS A 180 11.79 -6.09 -8.27
C LYS A 180 12.35 -4.68 -8.26
N PHE A 181 11.64 -3.65 -8.69
CA PHE A 181 12.10 -2.26 -8.63
C PHE A 181 11.76 -1.54 -7.31
N SER A 182 11.31 -2.29 -6.29
CA SER A 182 10.98 -1.75 -4.98
C SER A 182 9.83 -0.73 -4.96
N VAL A 183 8.93 -0.76 -5.95
CA VAL A 183 7.75 0.11 -6.03
C VAL A 183 6.67 -0.31 -5.04
N LEU A 184 6.40 -1.61 -5.00
CA LEU A 184 5.45 -2.25 -4.08
C LEU A 184 6.12 -3.40 -3.34
N ARG A 185 5.34 -4.09 -2.50
CA ARG A 185 5.71 -5.39 -1.93
C ARG A 185 4.71 -6.44 -2.39
N LEU A 186 5.17 -7.58 -2.87
CA LEU A 186 4.33 -8.75 -3.11
C LEU A 186 4.16 -9.62 -1.85
N GLY A 187 3.04 -10.34 -1.80
CA GLY A 187 2.75 -11.33 -0.78
C GLY A 187 1.64 -12.28 -1.23
N TYR A 188 1.25 -13.19 -0.34
CA TYR A 188 0.19 -14.16 -0.60
C TYR A 188 -0.81 -14.19 0.57
N LEU A 189 -2.10 -14.26 0.24
CA LEU A 189 -3.16 -14.57 1.20
C LEU A 189 -3.37 -16.09 1.29
N LYS A 190 -4.23 -16.52 2.22
CA LYS A 190 -4.64 -17.93 2.34
C LYS A 190 -5.17 -18.44 1.00
N GLY A 191 -4.73 -19.63 0.60
CA GLY A 191 -5.11 -20.21 -0.69
C GLY A 191 -4.28 -19.72 -1.88
N SER A 192 -3.08 -19.17 -1.65
CA SER A 192 -2.10 -18.79 -2.69
C SER A 192 -2.55 -17.66 -3.61
N VAL A 193 -3.46 -16.78 -3.14
CA VAL A 193 -3.85 -15.57 -3.89
C VAL A 193 -2.72 -14.56 -3.81
N LEU A 194 -2.14 -14.20 -4.96
CA LEU A 194 -1.13 -13.15 -5.06
C LEU A 194 -1.75 -11.79 -4.71
N VAL A 195 -1.13 -11.08 -3.77
CA VAL A 195 -1.51 -9.73 -3.38
C VAL A 195 -0.31 -8.80 -3.42
N CYS A 196 -0.57 -7.52 -3.63
CA CYS A 196 0.43 -6.47 -3.51
C CYS A 196 0.06 -5.45 -2.43
N TYR A 197 1.09 -4.82 -1.87
CA TYR A 197 0.98 -3.76 -0.88
C TYR A 197 1.73 -2.52 -1.39
N GLN A 198 1.04 -1.39 -1.42
CA GLN A 198 1.68 -0.11 -1.72
C GLN A 198 2.68 0.24 -0.62
N LYS A 199 3.84 0.77 -1.02
CA LYS A 199 4.76 1.39 -0.06
C LYS A 199 4.33 2.81 0.23
N TYR A 200 4.44 3.22 1.48
CA TYR A 200 3.97 4.51 1.98
C TYR A 200 4.45 5.70 1.14
N ILE A 201 5.71 5.70 0.73
CA ILE A 201 6.32 6.78 -0.05
C ILE A 201 5.71 6.92 -1.46
N TYR A 202 5.41 5.81 -2.14
CA TYR A 202 4.72 5.83 -3.43
C TYR A 202 3.23 6.16 -3.26
N PHE A 203 2.60 5.68 -2.19
CA PHE A 203 1.24 6.09 -1.83
C PHE A 203 1.17 7.63 -1.63
N GLN A 204 2.08 8.22 -0.86
CA GLN A 204 2.14 9.68 -0.68
C GLN A 204 2.39 10.41 -2.00
N TYR A 205 3.26 9.88 -2.85
CA TYR A 205 3.46 10.43 -4.19
C TYR A 205 2.17 10.45 -4.99
N LEU A 206 1.42 9.36 -5.04
CA LEU A 206 0.14 9.27 -5.74
C LEU A 206 -0.90 10.25 -5.17
N GLN A 207 -0.97 10.39 -3.83
CA GLN A 207 -1.89 11.33 -3.19
C GLN A 207 -1.55 12.80 -3.46
N ASN A 208 -0.26 13.14 -3.51
CA ASN A 208 0.19 14.52 -3.76
C ASN A 208 0.16 14.90 -5.24
N ASN A 209 0.22 13.92 -6.14
CA ASN A 209 0.12 14.09 -7.59
C ASN A 209 -1.25 13.62 -8.08
N SER A 210 -2.31 14.01 -7.37
CA SER A 210 -3.69 13.63 -7.70
C SER A 210 -4.17 14.10 -9.08
N THR A 211 -3.38 14.91 -9.79
CA THR A 211 -3.57 15.29 -11.19
C THR A 211 -3.23 14.16 -12.18
N LEU A 212 -2.66 13.05 -11.72
CA LEU A 212 -2.38 11.86 -12.56
C LEU A 212 -3.66 11.15 -13.02
N MET A 213 -4.78 11.39 -12.34
CA MET A 213 -6.09 10.92 -12.73
C MET A 213 -7.03 12.12 -12.75
N ASP A 214 -7.47 12.54 -13.93
CA ASP A 214 -8.35 13.71 -14.15
C ASP A 214 -9.59 13.70 -13.23
N ASN A 215 -10.03 12.50 -12.80
CA ASN A 215 -11.06 12.34 -11.80
C ASN A 215 -10.88 11.06 -10.96
N ILE A 216 -10.27 11.18 -9.78
CA ILE A 216 -10.14 10.07 -8.81
C ILE A 216 -11.51 9.45 -8.46
N SER A 217 -12.58 10.26 -8.37
CA SER A 217 -13.93 9.75 -8.11
C SER A 217 -14.40 8.84 -9.24
N GLU A 218 -14.07 9.15 -10.49
CA GLU A 218 -14.41 8.31 -11.65
C GLU A 218 -13.64 6.99 -11.63
N ALA A 219 -12.38 7.01 -11.21
CA ALA A 219 -11.60 5.80 -11.01
C ALA A 219 -12.22 4.87 -9.97
N HIS A 220 -12.74 5.44 -8.87
CA HIS A 220 -13.48 4.68 -7.88
C HIS A 220 -14.76 4.06 -8.48
N LYS A 221 -15.49 4.77 -9.36
CA LYS A 221 -16.65 4.21 -10.07
C LYS A 221 -16.26 3.06 -10.98
N GLN A 222 -15.23 3.24 -11.80
CA GLN A 222 -14.72 2.19 -12.69
C GLN A 222 -14.31 0.92 -11.92
N LEU A 223 -13.73 1.08 -10.72
CA LEU A 223 -13.44 -0.06 -9.85
C LEU A 223 -14.72 -0.71 -9.33
N VAL A 224 -15.74 0.06 -8.94
CA VAL A 224 -17.05 -0.47 -8.51
C VAL A 224 -17.73 -1.24 -9.65
N ASP A 225 -17.64 -0.74 -10.89
CA ASP A 225 -18.29 -1.33 -12.06
C ASP A 225 -17.83 -2.76 -12.36
N ILE A 226 -16.60 -3.15 -11.95
CA ILE A 226 -16.11 -4.53 -12.11
C ILE A 226 -16.96 -5.57 -11.38
N TYR A 227 -17.75 -5.12 -10.38
CA TYR A 227 -18.61 -5.96 -9.56
C TYR A 227 -20.06 -6.00 -10.04
N ASP A 228 -20.45 -5.16 -11.00
CA ASP A 228 -21.79 -5.14 -11.59
C ASP A 228 -22.93 -5.14 -10.54
N LEU A 229 -22.80 -4.25 -9.54
CA LEU A 229 -23.70 -4.25 -8.37
C LEU A 229 -25.15 -3.93 -8.72
N GLU A 230 -25.39 -3.07 -9.72
CA GLU A 230 -26.74 -2.71 -10.15
C GLU A 230 -27.51 -3.93 -10.66
N THR A 231 -26.91 -4.71 -11.55
CA THR A 231 -27.52 -5.93 -12.09
C THR A 231 -27.79 -6.94 -10.97
N GLN A 232 -26.84 -7.11 -10.05
CA GLN A 232 -26.99 -8.07 -8.95
C GLN A 232 -28.09 -7.68 -7.96
N LEU A 233 -28.17 -6.40 -7.60
CA LEU A 233 -29.22 -5.92 -6.69
C LEU A 233 -30.61 -6.04 -7.31
N ASN A 234 -30.73 -5.87 -8.62
CA ASN A 234 -31.99 -5.98 -9.36
C ASN A 234 -32.38 -7.42 -9.74
N THR A 235 -31.48 -8.39 -9.55
CA THR A 235 -31.76 -9.81 -9.82
C THR A 235 -32.68 -10.39 -8.74
N PRO A 236 -33.76 -11.11 -9.08
CA PRO A 236 -34.68 -11.71 -8.12
C PRO A 236 -34.02 -12.64 -7.09
N ASN A 237 -34.63 -12.74 -5.91
CA ASN A 237 -34.10 -13.35 -4.67
C ASN A 237 -33.76 -14.85 -4.72
N ASP A 238 -33.96 -15.54 -5.84
CA ASP A 238 -33.73 -16.99 -5.93
C ASP A 238 -32.24 -17.36 -6.05
N SER A 239 -31.34 -16.39 -6.30
CA SER A 239 -29.90 -16.62 -6.30
C SER A 239 -29.30 -16.35 -4.92
N THR A 240 -28.82 -17.41 -4.27
CA THR A 240 -28.08 -17.32 -2.99
C THR A 240 -26.65 -16.78 -3.16
N SER A 241 -26.20 -16.56 -4.40
CA SER A 241 -24.88 -16.06 -4.73
C SER A 241 -24.90 -14.55 -4.96
N PHE A 242 -24.59 -13.78 -3.91
CA PHE A 242 -24.10 -12.41 -4.06
C PHE A 242 -22.59 -12.44 -4.35
N VAL A 243 -22.02 -11.41 -4.99
CA VAL A 243 -20.59 -11.29 -5.43
C VAL A 243 -19.64 -12.30 -4.76
N LYS A 244 -18.99 -13.16 -5.55
CA LYS A 244 -17.98 -14.08 -5.03
C LYS A 244 -16.88 -13.28 -4.33
N ASN A 245 -16.61 -13.59 -3.07
CA ASN A 245 -15.52 -12.96 -2.32
C ASN A 245 -14.21 -13.18 -3.08
N ASP A 246 -13.57 -12.10 -3.48
CA ASP A 246 -12.23 -12.09 -4.07
C ASP A 246 -11.15 -11.64 -3.07
N GLU A 247 -11.46 -11.78 -1.77
CA GLU A 247 -10.62 -11.36 -0.64
C GLU A 247 -10.45 -9.84 -0.51
N TYR A 248 -11.15 -9.04 -1.34
CA TYR A 248 -11.09 -7.58 -1.32
C TYR A 248 -12.47 -6.94 -1.22
N PHE A 249 -13.42 -7.39 -2.04
CA PHE A 249 -14.74 -6.79 -2.23
C PHE A 249 -15.43 -6.45 -0.91
N TYR A 250 -15.69 -7.46 -0.07
CA TYR A 250 -16.46 -7.27 1.15
C TYR A 250 -15.75 -6.34 2.13
N TYR A 251 -14.42 -6.23 2.11
CA TYR A 251 -13.68 -5.33 2.99
C TYR A 251 -13.82 -3.87 2.56
N PHE A 252 -13.71 -3.58 1.27
CA PHE A 252 -13.46 -2.22 0.78
C PHE A 252 -14.56 -1.64 -0.11
N ILE A 253 -15.60 -2.39 -0.48
CA ILE A 253 -16.62 -1.89 -1.40
C ILE A 253 -17.31 -0.61 -0.90
N GLY A 254 -17.65 -0.53 0.38
CA GLY A 254 -18.25 0.68 0.97
C GLY A 254 -17.33 1.90 0.87
N TYR A 255 -16.01 1.70 0.95
CA TYR A 255 -15.03 2.76 0.79
C TYR A 255 -15.01 3.28 -0.65
N HIS A 256 -14.99 2.37 -1.64
CA HIS A 256 -15.00 2.79 -3.04
C HIS A 256 -16.31 3.46 -3.43
N LEU A 257 -17.46 2.94 -3.01
CA LEU A 257 -18.77 3.57 -3.27
C LEU A 257 -18.86 4.98 -2.71
N LYS A 258 -18.40 5.18 -1.47
CA LYS A 258 -18.37 6.51 -0.83
C LYS A 258 -17.42 7.47 -1.57
N LYS A 259 -16.22 7.01 -1.92
CA LYS A 259 -15.24 7.83 -2.65
C LYS A 259 -15.66 8.13 -4.09
N ALA A 260 -16.49 7.28 -4.67
CA ALA A 260 -17.11 7.47 -5.98
C ALA A 260 -18.31 8.43 -5.97
N GLY A 261 -18.83 8.81 -4.79
CA GLY A 261 -20.06 9.59 -4.65
C GLY A 261 -21.34 8.79 -4.96
N MET A 262 -21.28 7.45 -4.94
CA MET A 262 -22.40 6.56 -5.27
C MET A 262 -23.24 6.24 -4.02
N GLU A 263 -23.78 7.27 -3.37
CA GLU A 263 -24.48 7.14 -2.07
C GLU A 263 -25.75 6.28 -2.17
N GLU A 264 -26.52 6.40 -3.25
CA GLU A 264 -27.73 5.60 -3.48
C GLU A 264 -27.41 4.10 -3.59
N LEU A 265 -26.36 3.76 -4.34
CA LEU A 265 -25.91 2.38 -4.50
C LEU A 265 -25.35 1.84 -3.18
N LEU A 266 -24.61 2.66 -2.42
CA LEU A 266 -24.16 2.32 -1.08
C LEU A 266 -25.35 2.00 -0.17
N GLN A 267 -26.36 2.87 -0.14
CA GLN A 267 -27.56 2.66 0.66
C GLN A 267 -28.26 1.35 0.29
N ARG A 268 -28.54 1.13 -1.00
CA ARG A 268 -29.19 -0.11 -1.49
C ARG A 268 -28.38 -1.36 -1.12
N LEU A 269 -27.06 -1.33 -1.30
CA LEU A 269 -26.18 -2.44 -0.97
C LEU A 269 -26.22 -2.79 0.53
N TYR A 270 -26.11 -1.79 1.41
CA TYR A 270 -26.09 -2.00 2.86
C TYR A 270 -27.48 -2.27 3.49
N LEU A 271 -28.56 -2.10 2.72
CA LEU A 271 -29.92 -2.52 3.10
C LEU A 271 -30.30 -3.90 2.50
N ASP A 272 -29.47 -4.45 1.61
CA ASP A 272 -29.69 -5.77 1.03
C ASP A 272 -29.23 -6.88 1.99
N PHE A 273 -30.17 -7.72 2.45
CA PHE A 273 -29.88 -8.80 3.38
C PHE A 273 -28.99 -9.91 2.80
N ARG A 274 -28.97 -10.09 1.47
CA ARG A 274 -28.09 -11.06 0.80
C ARG A 274 -26.64 -10.59 0.91
N PHE A 275 -26.39 -9.30 0.62
CA PHE A 275 -25.09 -8.68 0.83
C PHE A 275 -24.66 -8.75 2.30
N LEU A 276 -25.52 -8.32 3.23
CA LEU A 276 -25.19 -8.34 4.66
C LEU A 276 -24.87 -9.77 5.15
N GLY A 277 -25.66 -10.76 4.73
CA GLY A 277 -25.41 -12.16 5.05
C GLY A 277 -24.06 -12.67 4.55
N GLN A 278 -23.69 -12.34 3.31
CA GLN A 278 -22.40 -12.74 2.75
C GLN A 278 -21.22 -11.95 3.35
N ASN A 279 -21.39 -10.66 3.62
CA ASN A 279 -20.39 -9.82 4.28
C ASN A 279 -20.10 -10.34 5.70
N ILE A 280 -21.13 -10.73 6.46
CA ILE A 280 -20.95 -11.37 7.78
C ILE A 280 -20.21 -12.70 7.67
N LYS A 281 -20.49 -13.52 6.65
CA LYS A 281 -19.76 -14.78 6.42
C LYS A 281 -18.29 -14.53 6.06
N ALA A 282 -18.00 -13.51 5.25
CA ALA A 282 -16.66 -13.20 4.79
C ALA A 282 -15.80 -12.50 5.88
N ASN A 283 -16.36 -11.51 6.57
CA ASN A 283 -15.62 -10.59 7.42
C ASN A 283 -16.00 -10.64 8.91
N GLY A 284 -17.04 -11.39 9.25
CA GLY A 284 -17.60 -11.45 10.59
C GLY A 284 -18.51 -10.27 10.94
N LEU A 285 -19.33 -10.47 11.97
CA LEU A 285 -20.36 -9.51 12.40
C LEU A 285 -19.78 -8.16 12.83
N GLN A 286 -18.64 -8.15 13.54
CA GLN A 286 -18.05 -6.93 14.09
C GLN A 286 -17.65 -5.94 13.00
N LYS A 287 -17.04 -6.44 11.92
CA LYS A 287 -16.64 -5.63 10.77
C LYS A 287 -17.87 -5.06 10.08
N THR A 288 -18.83 -5.91 9.73
CA THR A 288 -20.07 -5.47 9.06
C THR A 288 -20.80 -4.40 9.86
N PHE A 289 -20.93 -4.59 11.18
CA PHE A 289 -21.53 -3.58 12.05
C PHE A 289 -20.70 -2.28 12.11
N GLY A 290 -19.37 -2.40 12.10
CA GLY A 290 -18.45 -1.28 12.00
C GLY A 290 -18.69 -0.45 10.73
N ASP A 291 -18.84 -1.09 9.57
CA ASP A 291 -19.17 -0.43 8.31
C ASP A 291 -20.52 0.28 8.40
N MET A 292 -21.58 -0.42 8.86
CA MET A 292 -22.91 0.17 9.00
C MET A 292 -22.90 1.42 9.89
N LYS A 293 -22.10 1.40 10.97
CA LYS A 293 -21.91 2.57 11.83
C LYS A 293 -21.13 3.68 11.12
N HIS A 294 -20.10 3.33 10.36
CA HIS A 294 -19.27 4.29 9.63
C HIS A 294 -20.04 4.99 8.50
N TYR A 295 -20.86 4.25 7.76
CA TYR A 295 -21.69 4.74 6.65
C TYR A 295 -23.12 5.09 7.07
N LYS A 296 -23.37 5.26 8.38
CA LYS A 296 -24.72 5.50 8.92
C LYS A 296 -25.42 6.68 8.25
N LYS A 297 -24.68 7.73 7.92
CA LYS A 297 -25.26 8.94 7.33
C LYS A 297 -25.82 8.61 5.96
N GLU A 298 -25.01 7.98 5.12
CA GLU A 298 -25.29 7.58 3.74
C GLU A 298 -26.40 6.52 3.66
N ILE A 299 -26.48 5.61 4.65
CA ILE A 299 -27.53 4.58 4.71
C ILE A 299 -28.90 5.16 5.11
N ILE A 300 -28.94 6.17 6.00
CA ILE A 300 -30.19 6.67 6.60
C ILE A 300 -30.81 7.85 5.82
N VAL A 301 -30.14 8.39 4.79
CA VAL A 301 -30.57 9.62 4.08
C VAL A 301 -32.02 9.61 3.59
N SER A 302 -32.65 8.44 3.42
CA SER A 302 -33.94 8.32 2.70
C SER A 302 -35.12 7.80 3.53
N ILE A 303 -35.08 7.80 4.88
CA ILE A 303 -36.31 7.59 5.68
C ILE A 303 -36.99 8.95 5.94
N LYS A 304 -37.33 9.67 4.87
CA LYS A 304 -38.19 10.85 4.91
C LYS A 304 -39.34 10.69 3.92
#